data_AF-A0A661IBF0-F1
#
_entry.id   AF-A0A661IBF0-F1
#
_cell.length_a   1.000
_cell.length_b   1.000
_cell.length_c   1.000
_cell.angle_alpha   90.00
_cell.angle_beta   90.00
_cell.angle_gamma   90.00
#
_symmetry.space_group_name_H-M   'P 1'
#
loop_
_entity.id
_entity.type
_entity.pdbx_description
1 polymer ?
#
loop_
_entity_poly.entity_id
_entity_poly.type
_entity_poly.pdbx_seq_one_letter_code
_entity_poly.pdbx_strand_id
1 'polypeptide(L)'
;KIEVTEKKVPLPVSKPIPVEIIEKSQEALVVQTVVESTQEKNARLEKEYLDENIVKIRELIKDNLYYPRSARKRGVVGDVLVKFTISKNSEVHSITVLSSKSEILSRAAKKTIENLSSEFPTPNEELTLNVPISYRLH
;
A
#
# COMPACT_ATOMS: atom_id res chain seq x y z
N LYS A 1 -47.48 -22.48 -28.51
CA LYS A 1 -46.89 -23.82 -28.67
C LYS A 1 -45.54 -23.60 -29.33
N ILE A 2 -44.37 -23.86 -28.76
CA ILE A 2 -43.90 -24.74 -27.67
C ILE A 2 -42.52 -24.11 -27.32
N GLU A 3 -42.30 -23.43 -26.20
CA GLU A 3 -41.99 -23.91 -24.84
C GLU A 3 -40.93 -25.02 -24.76
N VAL A 4 -39.67 -24.64 -24.53
CA VAL A 4 -38.60 -25.51 -24.00
C VAL A 4 -37.84 -24.67 -22.96
N THR A 5 -38.21 -24.70 -21.67
CA THR A 5 -37.87 -25.68 -20.61
C THR A 5 -36.38 -26.04 -20.56
N GLU A 6 -35.64 -25.34 -19.70
CA GLU A 6 -35.24 -25.77 -18.35
C GLU A 6 -34.02 -26.72 -18.36
N LYS A 7 -32.89 -26.22 -17.84
CA LYS A 7 -32.09 -27.02 -16.90
C LYS A 7 -31.49 -26.11 -15.82
N LYS A 8 -32.05 -26.31 -14.64
CA LYS A 8 -31.80 -25.67 -13.35
C LYS A 8 -30.87 -26.59 -12.51
N VAL A 9 -30.33 -26.01 -11.42
CA VAL A 9 -29.95 -26.62 -10.11
C VAL A 9 -28.42 -26.85 -9.87
N PRO A 10 -27.83 -26.58 -8.66
CA PRO A 10 -28.17 -25.63 -7.58
C PRO A 10 -27.00 -24.88 -6.85
N LEU A 11 -27.42 -23.88 -6.06
CA LEU A 11 -26.93 -23.11 -4.87
C LEU A 11 -25.95 -23.81 -3.87
N PRO A 12 -25.21 -23.12 -2.94
CA PRO A 12 -25.67 -21.98 -2.09
C PRO A 12 -24.67 -20.85 -1.65
N VAL A 13 -25.25 -19.63 -1.44
CA VAL A 13 -25.08 -18.66 -0.29
C VAL A 13 -23.66 -18.10 -0.01
N SER A 14 -23.38 -16.78 0.06
CA SER A 14 -24.01 -15.72 0.87
C SER A 14 -23.78 -14.33 0.27
N LYS A 15 -24.85 -13.59 -0.07
CA LYS A 15 -25.44 -12.44 0.68
C LYS A 15 -24.77 -11.07 0.41
N PRO A 16 -25.58 -10.00 0.37
CA PRO A 16 -25.66 -9.14 -0.80
C PRO A 16 -25.07 -7.76 -0.55
N ILE A 17 -24.63 -7.09 -1.63
CA ILE A 17 -24.45 -5.64 -1.64
C ILE A 17 -25.60 -5.07 -2.49
N PRO A 18 -26.64 -4.49 -1.87
CA PRO A 18 -27.52 -3.55 -2.56
C PRO A 18 -27.26 -2.14 -2.03
N VAL A 19 -26.76 -1.28 -2.90
CA VAL A 19 -26.88 0.17 -2.76
C VAL A 19 -28.25 0.54 -3.32
N GLU A 20 -29.15 1.07 -2.49
CA GLU A 20 -30.32 1.80 -2.97
C GLU A 20 -30.68 2.91 -1.97
N ILE A 21 -30.76 4.12 -2.51
CA ILE A 21 -31.09 5.40 -1.85
C ILE A 21 -32.62 5.55 -1.94
N ILE A 22 -33.30 6.11 -0.92
CA ILE A 22 -34.37 7.14 -1.00
C ILE A 22 -35.01 7.40 0.40
N GLU A 23 -34.80 8.63 0.88
CA GLU A 23 -35.68 9.56 1.63
C GLU A 23 -36.65 9.05 2.72
N LYS A 24 -36.49 9.54 3.96
CA LYS A 24 -37.41 10.54 4.56
C LYS A 24 -36.91 11.09 5.90
N SER A 25 -36.87 12.42 5.99
CA SER A 25 -37.21 13.25 7.16
C SER A 25 -36.65 12.90 8.54
N GLN A 26 -35.82 13.83 9.05
CA GLN A 26 -35.77 14.28 10.45
C GLN A 26 -35.05 13.38 11.48
N GLU A 27 -33.73 13.24 11.37
CA GLU A 27 -32.87 12.95 12.54
C GLU A 27 -31.39 13.35 12.36
N ALA A 28 -31.11 14.26 11.44
CA ALA A 28 -29.75 14.60 11.01
C ALA A 28 -29.11 15.80 11.74
N LEU A 29 -29.40 16.00 13.05
CA LEU A 29 -28.80 17.11 13.81
C LEU A 29 -28.06 16.69 15.11
N VAL A 30 -28.06 15.41 15.49
CA VAL A 30 -27.47 14.98 16.79
C VAL A 30 -26.12 14.25 16.63
N VAL A 31 -25.73 13.86 15.42
CA VAL A 31 -24.47 13.13 15.20
C VAL A 31 -23.26 14.08 15.04
N GLN A 32 -23.49 15.39 14.89
CA GLN A 32 -22.42 16.37 14.66
C GLN A 32 -21.49 16.58 15.87
N THR A 33 -21.86 16.18 17.09
CA THR A 33 -21.08 16.54 18.29
C THR A 33 -20.11 15.47 18.80
N VAL A 34 -20.06 14.27 18.22
CA VAL A 34 -19.22 13.15 18.76
C VAL A 34 -18.12 12.68 17.81
N VAL A 35 -18.21 12.97 16.50
CA VAL A 35 -17.21 12.48 15.53
C VAL A 35 -16.04 13.44 15.30
N GLU A 36 -16.19 14.73 15.59
CA GLU A 36 -15.11 15.72 15.40
C GLU A 36 -14.00 15.63 16.46
N SER A 37 -14.29 15.14 17.66
CA SER A 37 -13.30 15.14 18.76
C SER A 37 -12.35 13.93 18.77
N THR A 38 -12.58 12.92 17.92
CA THR A 38 -11.75 11.70 17.88
C THR A 38 -10.80 11.66 16.69
N GLN A 39 -11.13 12.32 15.57
CA GLN A 39 -10.29 12.27 14.36
C GLN A 39 -9.04 13.16 14.44
N GLU A 40 -9.11 14.31 15.13
CA GLU A 40 -7.99 15.25 15.20
C GLU A 40 -6.89 14.83 16.19
N LYS A 41 -7.23 14.04 17.23
CA LYS A 41 -6.26 13.52 18.20
C LYS A 41 -5.47 12.33 17.64
N ASN A 42 -6.11 11.45 16.90
CA ASN A 42 -5.45 10.27 16.30
C ASN A 42 -4.45 10.70 15.21
N ALA A 43 -4.79 11.70 14.39
CA ALA A 43 -3.92 12.22 13.34
C ALA A 43 -2.65 12.94 13.84
N ARG A 44 -2.60 13.39 15.11
CA ARG A 44 -1.40 14.04 15.68
C ARG A 44 -0.40 13.04 16.27
N LEU A 45 -0.89 11.99 16.92
CA LEU A 45 -0.04 10.92 17.47
C LEU A 45 0.50 10.00 16.36
N GLU A 46 -0.26 9.79 15.29
CA GLU A 46 0.19 9.04 14.12
C GLU A 46 1.33 9.74 13.37
N LYS A 47 1.30 11.07 13.22
CA LYS A 47 2.33 11.82 12.47
C LYS A 47 3.72 11.73 13.10
N GLU A 48 3.81 11.89 14.42
CA GLU A 48 5.09 11.84 15.14
C GLU A 48 5.75 10.44 15.05
N TYR A 49 4.94 9.37 15.06
CA TYR A 49 5.43 7.99 14.94
C TYR A 49 5.72 7.58 13.49
N LEU A 50 4.98 8.12 12.52
CA LEU A 50 5.20 7.83 11.10
C LEU A 50 6.51 8.43 10.62
N ASP A 51 6.83 9.66 11.05
CA ASP A 51 8.00 10.38 10.54
C ASP A 51 9.31 9.71 10.97
N GLU A 52 9.45 9.28 12.22
CA GLU A 52 10.66 8.57 12.67
C GLU A 52 10.87 7.24 11.93
N ASN A 53 9.79 6.49 11.72
CA ASN A 53 9.88 5.18 11.08
C ASN A 53 10.05 5.29 9.56
N ILE A 54 9.45 6.29 8.92
CA ILE A 54 9.66 6.55 7.49
C ILE A 54 11.12 6.94 7.23
N VAL A 55 11.72 7.77 8.08
CA VAL A 55 13.13 8.16 7.94
C VAL A 55 14.02 6.92 8.05
N LYS A 56 13.82 6.08 9.07
CA LYS A 56 14.57 4.81 9.25
C LYS A 56 14.42 3.88 8.05
N ILE A 57 13.21 3.71 7.52
CA ILE A 57 12.94 2.87 6.33
C ILE A 57 13.71 3.40 5.11
N ARG A 58 13.70 4.72 4.89
CA ARG A 58 14.43 5.33 3.76
C ARG A 58 15.94 5.13 3.89
N GLU A 59 16.49 5.30 5.09
CA GLU A 59 17.90 5.07 5.37
C GLU A 59 18.30 3.60 5.17
N LEU A 60 17.53 2.67 5.72
CA LEU A 60 17.74 1.22 5.51
C LEU A 60 17.74 0.84 4.04
N ILE A 61 16.79 1.37 3.25
CA ILE A 61 16.72 1.11 1.81
C ILE A 61 17.92 1.71 1.09
N LYS A 62 18.37 2.90 1.50
CA LYS A 62 19.52 3.58 0.89
C LYS A 62 20.82 2.83 1.16
N ASP A 63 21.02 2.37 2.39
CA ASP A 63 22.25 1.71 2.83
C ASP A 63 22.38 0.31 2.22
N ASN A 64 21.27 -0.41 2.07
CA ASN A 64 21.22 -1.75 1.50
C ASN A 64 20.71 -1.78 0.04
N LEU A 65 20.76 -0.63 -0.66
CA LEU A 65 20.23 -0.50 -2.01
C LEU A 65 20.97 -1.43 -2.98
N TYR A 66 20.25 -2.39 -3.58
CA TYR A 66 20.84 -3.24 -4.61
C TYR A 66 20.90 -2.51 -5.95
N TYR A 67 22.12 -2.15 -6.38
CA TYR A 67 22.36 -1.54 -7.69
C TYR A 67 23.02 -2.55 -8.65
N PRO A 68 22.28 -3.08 -9.65
CA PRO A 68 22.80 -4.06 -10.60
C PRO A 68 24.08 -3.58 -11.32
N ARG A 69 25.05 -4.49 -11.46
CA ARG A 69 26.30 -4.22 -12.19
C ARG A 69 26.05 -3.75 -13.63
N SER A 70 25.04 -4.29 -14.30
CA SER A 70 24.65 -3.90 -15.66
C SER A 70 24.19 -2.44 -15.73
N ALA A 71 23.40 -1.99 -14.75
CA ALA A 71 22.93 -0.61 -14.68
C ALA A 71 24.07 0.36 -14.35
N ARG A 72 25.01 -0.03 -13.47
CA ARG A 72 26.24 0.75 -13.20
C ARG A 72 27.11 0.90 -14.46
N LYS A 73 27.38 -0.18 -15.17
CA LYS A 73 28.18 -0.16 -16.41
C LYS A 73 27.56 0.69 -17.52
N ARG A 74 26.23 0.73 -17.59
CA ARG A 74 25.47 1.48 -18.60
C ARG A 74 25.13 2.91 -18.18
N GLY A 75 25.54 3.36 -16.99
CA GLY A 75 25.23 4.71 -16.53
C GLY A 75 23.73 4.95 -16.22
N VAL A 76 22.95 3.90 -15.93
CA VAL A 76 21.49 4.02 -15.79
C VAL A 76 21.16 4.58 -14.41
N VAL A 77 20.67 5.82 -14.38
CA VAL A 77 20.22 6.54 -13.18
C VAL A 77 18.74 6.89 -13.27
N GLY A 78 18.11 7.11 -12.13
CA GLY A 78 16.72 7.54 -12.08
C GLY A 78 16.05 7.20 -10.76
N ASP A 79 14.81 7.66 -10.63
CA ASP A 79 13.98 7.42 -9.45
C ASP A 79 12.93 6.34 -9.76
N VAL A 80 12.68 5.48 -8.79
CA VAL A 80 11.70 4.39 -8.88
C VAL A 80 10.73 4.51 -7.72
N LEU A 81 9.44 4.63 -8.02
CA LEU A 81 8.39 4.71 -7.03
C LEU A 81 7.82 3.32 -6.76
N VAL A 82 7.98 2.81 -5.55
CA VAL A 82 7.51 1.48 -5.15
C VAL A 82 6.45 1.61 -4.06
N LYS A 83 5.35 0.90 -4.25
CA LYS A 83 4.29 0.73 -3.26
C LYS A 83 4.34 -0.69 -2.71
N PHE A 84 4.31 -0.83 -1.40
CA PHE A 84 4.28 -2.13 -0.73
C PHE A 84 3.57 -2.01 0.62
N THR A 85 3.13 -3.13 1.16
CA THR A 85 2.41 -3.17 2.43
C THR A 85 3.24 -3.93 3.45
N ILE A 86 3.44 -3.33 4.62
CA ILE A 86 4.16 -3.93 5.75
C ILE A 86 3.12 -4.39 6.78
N SER A 87 3.16 -5.68 7.09
CA SER A 87 2.36 -6.28 8.17
C SER A 87 3.01 -6.06 9.55
N LYS A 88 2.25 -6.27 10.63
CA LYS A 88 2.74 -6.16 12.02
C LYS A 88 3.95 -7.04 12.35
N ASN A 89 4.17 -8.10 11.56
CA ASN A 89 5.27 -9.05 11.71
C ASN A 89 6.57 -8.63 10.99
N SER A 90 6.66 -7.39 10.50
CA SER A 90 7.73 -6.96 9.57
C SER A 90 7.81 -7.82 8.31
N GLU A 91 6.68 -8.34 7.85
CA GLU A 91 6.60 -9.00 6.54
C GLU A 91 6.07 -8.02 5.51
N VAL A 92 6.79 -7.91 4.39
CA VAL A 92 6.36 -7.12 3.26
C VAL A 92 5.62 -7.98 2.25
N HIS A 93 4.44 -7.52 1.84
CA HIS A 93 3.67 -8.11 0.76
C HIS A 93 3.15 -7.04 -0.21
N SER A 94 2.54 -7.49 -1.31
CA SER A 94 1.90 -6.63 -2.32
C SER A 94 2.86 -5.60 -2.99
N ILE A 95 4.12 -6.00 -3.26
CA ILE A 95 5.13 -5.13 -3.86
C ILE A 95 4.77 -4.77 -5.31
N THR A 96 4.48 -3.50 -5.55
CA THR A 96 4.08 -2.94 -6.85
C THR A 96 4.95 -1.75 -7.21
N VAL A 97 5.49 -1.71 -8.42
CA VAL A 97 6.22 -0.54 -8.93
C VAL A 97 5.20 0.39 -9.61
N LEU A 98 5.05 1.61 -9.09
CA LEU A 98 4.13 2.61 -9.62
C LEU A 98 4.75 3.38 -10.79
N SER A 99 6.03 3.73 -10.68
CA SER A 99 6.74 4.50 -11.70
C SER A 99 8.21 4.15 -11.73
N SER A 100 8.77 4.01 -12.93
CA SER A 100 10.19 3.73 -13.12
C SER A 100 10.65 4.12 -14.51
N LYS A 101 11.84 4.71 -14.62
CA LYS A 101 12.44 5.09 -15.92
C LYS A 101 13.05 3.92 -16.69
N SER A 102 13.41 2.83 -16.02
CA SER A 102 14.08 1.67 -16.62
C SER A 102 13.67 0.39 -15.92
N GLU A 103 13.39 -0.66 -16.71
CA GLU A 103 13.03 -1.99 -16.20
C GLU A 103 14.12 -2.59 -15.29
N ILE A 104 15.40 -2.31 -15.59
CA ILE A 104 16.52 -2.80 -14.78
C ILE A 104 16.44 -2.24 -13.35
N LEU A 105 16.06 -0.97 -13.22
CA LEU A 105 15.88 -0.32 -11.92
C LEU A 105 14.59 -0.79 -11.23
N SER A 106 13.51 -1.05 -11.98
CA SER A 106 12.27 -1.60 -11.43
C SER A 106 12.50 -2.97 -10.78
N ARG A 107 13.26 -3.86 -11.46
CA ARG A 107 13.62 -5.18 -10.94
C ARG A 107 14.56 -5.09 -9.75
N ALA A 108 15.53 -4.16 -9.81
CA ALA A 108 16.43 -3.89 -8.70
C ALA A 108 15.69 -3.40 -7.46
N ALA A 109 14.73 -2.49 -7.64
CA ALA A 109 13.91 -1.94 -6.57
C ALA A 109 13.07 -3.03 -5.89
N LYS A 110 12.37 -3.87 -6.67
CA LYS A 110 11.64 -5.03 -6.12
C LYS A 110 12.56 -5.93 -5.30
N LYS A 111 13.71 -6.30 -5.86
CA LYS A 111 14.69 -7.16 -5.19
C LYS A 111 15.25 -6.54 -3.91
N THR A 112 15.44 -5.22 -3.89
CA THR A 112 15.87 -4.49 -2.68
C THR A 112 14.82 -4.62 -1.58
N ILE A 113 13.54 -4.37 -1.90
CA ILE A 113 12.45 -4.50 -0.92
C ILE A 113 12.27 -5.95 -0.45
N GLU A 114 12.37 -6.93 -1.35
CA GLU A 114 12.31 -8.36 -1.01
C GLU A 114 13.43 -8.76 -0.03
N ASN A 115 14.67 -8.33 -0.30
CA ASN A 115 15.81 -8.61 0.57
C ASN A 115 15.67 -7.94 1.94
N LEU A 116 15.09 -6.73 1.97
CA LEU A 116 14.93 -5.94 3.20
C LEU A 116 13.66 -6.24 3.97
N SER A 117 12.79 -7.11 3.46
CA SER A 117 11.50 -7.43 4.07
C SER A 117 11.63 -7.64 5.59
N SER A 118 12.60 -8.45 6.01
CA SER A 118 12.85 -8.78 7.42
C SER A 118 13.59 -7.72 8.24
N GLU A 119 14.16 -6.68 7.61
CA GLU A 119 14.92 -5.61 8.28
C GLU A 119 14.07 -4.35 8.53
N PHE A 120 12.85 -4.30 7.99
CA PHE A 120 11.97 -3.16 8.22
C PHE A 120 11.48 -3.08 9.67
N PRO A 121 11.36 -1.86 10.24
CA PRO A 121 10.76 -1.68 11.56
C PRO A 121 9.29 -2.14 11.55
N THR A 122 8.89 -2.88 12.58
CA THR A 122 7.50 -3.35 12.75
C THR A 122 6.58 -2.17 13.04
N PRO A 123 5.58 -1.88 12.20
CA PRO A 123 4.55 -0.90 12.55
C PRO A 123 3.53 -1.51 13.52
N ASN A 124 2.89 -0.66 14.35
CA ASN A 124 1.82 -1.09 15.25
C ASN A 124 0.57 -1.59 14.49
N GLU A 125 0.38 -1.09 13.26
CA GLU A 125 -0.71 -1.43 12.36
C GLU A 125 -0.19 -1.76 10.95
N GLU A 126 -0.94 -2.56 10.20
CA GLU A 126 -0.59 -2.85 8.80
C GLU A 126 -0.62 -1.54 8.00
N LEU A 127 0.50 -1.22 7.36
CA LEU A 127 0.68 0.07 6.69
C LEU A 127 1.11 -0.14 5.25
N THR A 128 0.42 0.53 4.33
CA THR A 128 0.84 0.62 2.94
C THR A 128 1.72 1.85 2.75
N LEU A 129 2.95 1.62 2.33
CA LEU A 129 3.94 2.66 2.10
C LEU A 129 4.20 2.86 0.61
N ASN A 130 4.49 4.11 0.28
CA ASN A 130 5.01 4.50 -1.02
C ASN A 130 6.38 5.14 -0.84
N VAL A 131 7.42 4.45 -1.29
CA VAL A 131 8.80 4.89 -1.11
C VAL A 131 9.44 5.15 -2.48
N PRO A 132 9.91 6.39 -2.73
CA PRO A 132 10.76 6.68 -3.87
C PRO A 132 12.19 6.23 -3.59
N ILE A 133 12.75 5.44 -4.51
CA ILE A 133 14.13 4.94 -4.47
C ILE A 133 14.94 5.66 -5.54
N SER A 134 15.95 6.41 -5.14
CA SER A 134 16.82 7.17 -6.04
C SER A 134 18.10 6.41 -6.36
N TYR A 135 18.27 6.03 -7.63
CA TYR A 135 19.52 5.50 -8.15
C TYR A 135 20.37 6.64 -8.71
N ARG A 136 21.54 6.85 -8.10
CA ARG A 136 22.55 7.85 -8.51
C ARG A 136 23.92 7.19 -8.56
N LEU A 137 24.74 7.60 -9.53
CA LEU A 137 26.15 7.23 -9.62
C LEU A 137 26.95 8.32 -8.92
N HIS A 138 27.85 7.92 -8.02
CA HIS A 138 28.79 8.79 -7.33
C HIS A 138 30.19 8.47 -7.83
#